data_AF-A0A940UZL4-F1
#
_entry.id   AF-A0A940UZL4-F1
#
_cell.length_a   1.000
_cell.length_b   1.000
_cell.length_c   1.000
_cell.angle_alpha   90.00
_cell.angle_beta   90.00
_cell.angle_gamma   90.00
#
_symmetry.space_group_name_H-M   'P 1'
#
loop_
_entity.id
_entity.type
_entity.pdbx_description
1 polymer ?
#
loop_
_entity_poly.entity_id
_entity_poly.type
_entity_poly.pdbx_seq_one_letter_code
_entity_poly.pdbx_strand_id
1 'polypeptide(L)'
;SKMDFEFVDGDAEILPGVRVIFTPGHSPGGQAVLVDTEKGLHIIAGDTITHYVNMDVPPGESYWPNGIYVDLREHYWSLDRLKNLGGVILPGHDMLILKQDVYP
;
A
#
# COMPACT_ATOMS: atom_id res chain seq x y z
N SER A 1 14.97 -24.05 -11.41
CA SER A 1 13.53 -24.14 -11.13
C SER A 1 12.81 -23.21 -12.09
N LYS A 2 11.62 -23.57 -12.58
CA LYS A 2 10.73 -22.63 -13.27
C LYS A 2 9.83 -22.02 -12.20
N MET A 3 9.79 -20.69 -12.10
CA MET A 3 8.78 -19.99 -11.32
C MET A 3 7.51 -19.93 -12.18
N ASP A 4 6.39 -20.38 -11.61
CA ASP A 4 5.08 -20.21 -12.20
C ASP A 4 4.54 -18.85 -11.78
N PHE A 5 4.15 -18.03 -12.77
CA PHE A 5 3.60 -16.71 -12.56
C PHE A 5 2.13 -16.72 -12.95
N GLU A 6 1.30 -16.21 -12.05
CA GLU A 6 -0.07 -15.82 -12.36
C GLU A 6 -0.11 -14.30 -12.50
N PHE A 7 -0.51 -13.81 -13.67
CA PHE A 7 -0.60 -12.39 -13.94
C PHE A 7 -1.99 -11.88 -13.59
N VAL A 8 -2.04 -10.72 -12.95
CA VAL A 8 -3.28 -9.99 -12.64
C VAL A 8 -3.24 -8.62 -13.29
N ASP A 9 -4.42 -8.08 -13.61
CA ASP A 9 -4.61 -6.73 -14.14
C ASP A 9 -5.55 -5.96 -13.21
N GLY A 10 -5.04 -4.90 -12.60
CA GLY A 10 -5.77 -4.14 -11.58
C GLY A 10 -5.80 -4.81 -10.21
N ASP A 11 -6.95 -4.75 -9.56
CA ASP A 11 -7.20 -5.35 -8.25
C ASP A 11 -7.56 -6.83 -8.38
N ALA A 12 -7.14 -7.66 -7.42
CA ALA A 12 -7.48 -9.07 -7.39
C ALA A 12 -7.62 -9.60 -5.96
N GLU A 13 -8.53 -10.55 -5.76
CA GLU A 13 -8.56 -11.37 -4.55
C GLU A 13 -7.57 -12.53 -4.70
N ILE A 14 -6.68 -12.70 -3.72
CA ILE A 14 -5.66 -13.74 -3.73
C ILE A 14 -6.14 -14.96 -2.94
N LEU A 15 -6.76 -14.70 -1.79
CA LEU A 15 -7.49 -15.67 -0.97
C LEU A 15 -8.57 -14.94 -0.16
N PRO A 16 -9.53 -15.64 0.47
CA PRO A 16 -10.55 -14.99 1.27
C PRO A 16 -9.96 -14.03 2.31
N GLY A 17 -10.32 -12.75 2.20
CA GLY A 17 -9.84 -11.69 3.09
C GLY A 17 -8.45 -11.12 2.77
N VAL A 18 -7.76 -11.60 1.71
CA VAL A 18 -6.48 -11.03 1.24
C VAL A 18 -6.60 -10.62 -0.23
N ARG A 19 -6.39 -9.34 -0.48
CA ARG A 19 -6.52 -8.73 -1.81
C ARG A 19 -5.27 -7.94 -2.16
N VAL A 20 -4.95 -7.86 -3.43
CA VAL A 20 -4.05 -6.84 -3.96
C VAL A 20 -4.88 -5.74 -4.62
N ILE A 21 -4.48 -4.49 -4.44
CA ILE A 21 -5.05 -3.37 -5.16
C ILE A 21 -3.98 -2.63 -5.94
N PHE A 22 -4.35 -2.17 -7.12
CA PHE A 22 -3.44 -1.47 -8.02
C PHE A 22 -3.07 -0.08 -7.48
N THR A 23 -1.77 0.17 -7.33
CA THR A 23 -1.20 1.42 -6.82
C THR A 23 -0.03 1.88 -7.71
N PRO A 24 -0.30 2.33 -8.94
CA PRO A 24 0.72 2.83 -9.85
C PRO A 24 1.38 4.10 -9.33
N GLY A 25 2.47 4.48 -9.98
CA GLY A 25 3.16 5.75 -9.75
C GLY A 25 4.54 5.55 -9.16
N HIS A 26 4.71 4.75 -8.10
CA HIS A 26 6.07 4.35 -7.67
C HIS A 26 6.72 3.49 -8.76
N SER A 27 5.96 2.52 -9.26
CA SER A 27 6.26 1.72 -10.44
C SER A 27 4.99 1.58 -11.30
N PRO A 28 5.09 1.17 -12.58
CA PRO A 28 3.91 1.04 -13.45
C PRO A 28 2.92 -0.03 -12.96
N GLY A 29 3.41 -1.05 -12.26
CA GLY A 29 2.64 -2.20 -11.77
C GLY A 29 2.54 -2.26 -10.25
N GLY A 30 2.69 -1.12 -9.56
CA GLY A 30 2.66 -1.08 -8.09
C GLY A 30 1.38 -1.68 -7.53
N GLN A 31 1.48 -2.39 -6.42
CA GLN A 31 0.35 -2.96 -5.70
C GLN A 31 0.52 -2.81 -4.19
N ALA A 32 -0.60 -2.59 -3.49
CA ALA A 32 -0.69 -2.73 -2.05
C ALA A 32 -1.49 -3.99 -1.70
N VAL A 33 -1.15 -4.61 -0.56
CA VAL A 33 -1.87 -5.80 -0.06
C VAL A 33 -2.84 -5.36 1.04
N LEU A 34 -4.10 -5.72 0.89
CA LEU A 34 -5.17 -5.52 1.86
C LEU A 34 -5.44 -6.84 2.56
N VAL A 35 -5.48 -6.80 3.89
CA VAL A 35 -5.78 -7.95 4.74
C VAL A 35 -6.94 -7.58 5.66
N ASP A 36 -8.06 -8.30 5.53
CA ASP A 36 -9.15 -8.22 6.49
C ASP A 36 -8.77 -9.03 7.72
N THR A 37 -8.71 -8.36 8.86
CA THR A 37 -8.34 -8.98 10.12
C THR A 37 -9.45 -8.85 11.15
N GLU A 38 -9.32 -9.54 12.28
CA GLU A 38 -10.31 -9.47 13.35
C GLU A 38 -10.47 -8.05 13.93
N LYS A 39 -9.50 -7.17 13.71
CA LYS A 39 -9.52 -5.75 14.11
C LYS A 39 -9.74 -4.78 12.95
N GLY A 40 -10.18 -5.28 11.80
CA GLY A 40 -10.47 -4.49 10.61
C GLY A 40 -9.35 -4.53 9.58
N LEU A 41 -9.42 -3.61 8.63
CA LEU A 41 -8.55 -3.62 7.45
C LEU A 41 -7.12 -3.20 7.81
N HIS A 42 -6.15 -4.01 7.43
CA HIS A 42 -4.73 -3.66 7.41
C HIS A 42 -4.24 -3.57 5.96
N ILE A 43 -3.41 -2.56 5.68
CA ILE A 43 -2.92 -2.24 4.35
C ILE A 43 -1.41 -2.27 4.37
N ILE A 44 -0.80 -3.25 3.72
CA ILE A 44 0.64 -3.30 3.45
C ILE A 44 0.87 -2.48 2.19
N ALA A 45 1.34 -1.24 2.36
CA ALA A 45 1.37 -0.24 1.29
C ALA A 45 2.50 -0.45 0.26
N GLY A 46 3.47 -1.31 0.58
CA GLY A 46 4.69 -1.46 -0.20
C GLY A 46 5.39 -0.11 -0.37
N ASP A 47 5.87 0.16 -1.58
CA ASP A 47 6.61 1.38 -1.90
C ASP A 47 5.68 2.57 -2.26
N THR A 48 4.36 2.36 -2.19
CA THR A 48 3.39 3.46 -2.34
C THR A 48 3.49 4.42 -1.16
N ILE A 49 3.61 3.90 0.07
CA ILE A 49 3.84 4.68 1.30
C ILE A 49 5.05 4.06 1.99
N THR A 50 6.20 4.74 1.95
CA THR A 50 7.45 4.17 2.45
C THR A 50 7.64 4.39 3.94
N HIS A 51 7.22 5.53 4.47
CA HIS A 51 7.37 5.89 5.88
C HIS A 51 6.09 6.43 6.51
N TYR A 52 5.97 6.35 7.84
CA TYR A 52 4.85 6.96 8.56
C TYR A 52 4.81 8.49 8.36
N VAL A 53 5.96 9.14 8.22
CA VAL A 53 6.05 10.59 7.96
C VAL A 53 5.40 11.01 6.64
N ASN A 54 5.26 10.10 5.65
CA ASN A 54 4.52 10.40 4.43
C ASN A 54 3.03 10.68 4.70
N MET A 55 2.50 10.17 5.81
CA MET A 55 1.11 10.35 6.21
C MET A 55 0.89 11.53 7.16
N ASP A 56 1.97 12.17 7.64
CA ASP A 56 1.94 13.31 8.56
C ASP A 56 1.69 14.62 7.79
N VAL A 57 0.51 14.72 7.20
CA VAL A 57 0.09 15.84 6.34
C VAL A 57 -1.05 16.63 6.99
N PRO A 58 -1.22 17.91 6.61
CA PRO A 58 -2.37 18.70 7.07
C PRO A 58 -3.72 18.02 6.79
N PRO A 59 -4.75 18.23 7.63
CA PRO A 59 -6.07 17.67 7.40
C PRO A 59 -6.63 18.05 6.02
N GLY A 60 -7.07 17.06 5.27
CA GLY A 60 -7.63 17.23 3.92
C GLY A 60 -6.62 17.15 2.78
N GLU A 61 -5.32 17.14 3.06
CA GLU A 61 -4.29 17.01 2.01
C GLU A 61 -3.96 15.55 1.68
N SER A 62 -3.53 15.30 0.45
CA SER A 62 -2.97 14.01 0.04
C SER A 62 -1.70 13.70 0.85
N TYR A 63 -1.42 12.41 1.06
CA TYR A 63 -0.14 11.99 1.65
C TYR A 63 1.03 12.45 0.78
N TRP A 64 2.21 12.60 1.38
CA TRP A 64 3.41 12.98 0.65
C TRP A 64 4.01 11.79 -0.09
N PRO A 65 4.32 11.93 -1.39
CA PRO A 65 5.03 10.92 -2.15
C PRO A 65 6.45 10.76 -1.61
N ASN A 66 7.02 9.57 -1.81
CA ASN A 66 8.47 9.42 -1.66
C ASN A 66 9.21 10.00 -2.88
N GLY A 67 10.53 10.13 -2.80
CA GLY A 67 11.35 10.71 -3.88
C GLY A 67 11.59 9.81 -5.09
N ILE A 68 11.07 8.58 -5.09
CA ILE A 68 11.30 7.56 -6.11
C ILE A 68 9.95 7.18 -6.73
N TYR A 69 9.72 7.62 -7.96
CA TYR A 69 8.49 7.32 -8.70
C TYR A 69 8.73 7.41 -10.21
N VAL A 70 7.87 6.75 -10.98
CA VAL A 70 7.82 6.82 -12.45
C VAL A 70 6.77 7.83 -12.96
N ASP A 71 5.67 8.04 -12.22
CA ASP A 71 4.68 9.09 -12.49
C ASP A 71 4.10 9.62 -11.16
N LEU A 72 4.30 10.92 -10.92
CA LEU A 72 3.88 11.58 -9.68
C LEU A 72 2.36 11.69 -9.54
N ARG A 73 1.63 11.86 -10.65
CA ARG A 73 0.17 12.02 -10.63
C ARG A 73 -0.50 10.71 -10.28
N GLU A 74 -0.04 9.61 -10.88
CA GLU A 74 -0.49 8.27 -10.53
C GLU A 74 -0.13 7.93 -9.08
N HIS A 75 1.04 8.37 -8.62
CA HIS A 75 1.45 8.15 -7.23
C HIS A 75 0.50 8.87 -6.25
N TYR A 76 0.15 10.14 -6.49
CA TYR A 76 -0.86 10.83 -5.68
C TYR A 76 -2.24 10.17 -5.75
N TRP A 77 -2.66 9.70 -6.93
CA TRP A 77 -3.91 8.94 -7.06
C TRP A 77 -3.89 7.69 -6.17
N SER A 78 -2.78 6.94 -6.18
CA SER A 78 -2.59 5.76 -5.34
C SER A 78 -2.56 6.10 -3.84
N LEU A 79 -1.88 7.17 -3.45
CA LEU A 79 -1.84 7.64 -2.07
C LEU A 79 -3.22 7.99 -1.53
N ASP A 80 -4.00 8.75 -2.30
CA ASP A 80 -5.37 9.12 -1.93
C ASP A 80 -6.29 7.90 -1.94
N ARG A 81 -6.09 6.98 -2.89
CA ARG A 81 -6.80 5.70 -2.91
C ARG A 81 -6.56 4.92 -1.62
N LEU A 82 -5.30 4.76 -1.19
CA LEU A 82 -4.97 4.06 0.05
C LEU A 82 -5.53 4.76 1.29
N LYS A 83 -5.40 6.08 1.36
CA LYS A 83 -5.96 6.90 2.45
C LYS A 83 -7.47 6.70 2.60
N ASN A 84 -8.20 6.69 1.49
CA ASN A 84 -9.66 6.61 1.49
C ASN A 84 -10.22 5.22 1.86
N LEU A 85 -9.40 4.18 1.92
CA LEU A 85 -9.84 2.85 2.36
C LEU A 85 -10.11 2.78 3.87
N GLY A 86 -9.56 3.71 4.66
CA GLY A 86 -9.84 3.81 6.10
C GLY A 86 -9.30 2.66 6.97
N GLY A 87 -8.27 1.95 6.50
CA GLY A 87 -7.58 0.88 7.24
C GLY A 87 -6.31 1.34 7.95
N VAL A 88 -5.72 0.44 8.74
CA VAL A 88 -4.39 0.64 9.33
C VAL A 88 -3.32 0.44 8.25
N ILE A 89 -2.60 1.51 7.92
CA ILE A 89 -1.54 1.47 6.91
C ILE A 89 -0.20 1.09 7.55
N LEU A 90 0.45 0.09 6.96
CA LEU A 90 1.79 -0.39 7.25
C LEU A 90 2.72 0.06 6.11
N PRO A 91 3.61 1.05 6.34
CA PRO A 91 4.55 1.52 5.32
C PRO A 91 5.60 0.47 4.97
N GLY A 92 6.13 0.50 3.75
CA GLY A 92 7.07 -0.51 3.25
C GLY A 92 8.51 -0.42 3.80
N HIS A 93 8.94 0.76 4.25
CA HIS A 93 10.34 1.04 4.62
C HIS A 93 10.50 1.65 6.01
N ASP A 94 9.43 1.74 6.79
CA ASP A 94 9.49 2.25 8.14
C ASP A 94 9.81 1.15 9.15
N MET A 95 11.01 1.19 9.74
CA MET A 95 11.44 0.19 10.71
C MET A 95 10.57 0.15 11.98
N LEU A 96 9.71 1.14 12.21
CA LEU A 96 8.73 1.10 13.28
C LEU A 96 7.76 -0.07 13.16
N ILE A 97 7.48 -0.59 11.96
CA ILE A 97 6.60 -1.76 11.78
C ILE A 97 7.20 -3.01 12.45
N LEU A 98 8.52 -3.09 12.54
CA LEU A 98 9.24 -4.23 13.14
C LEU A 98 9.23 -4.21 14.67
N LYS A 99 8.63 -3.18 15.30
CA LYS A 99 8.41 -3.19 16.76
C LYS A 99 7.29 -4.14 17.18
N GLN A 100 6.51 -4.62 16.22
CA GLN A 100 5.43 -5.55 16.42
C GLN A 100 5.61 -6.73 15.47
N ASP A 101 5.82 -7.92 16.04
CA ASP A 101 6.09 -9.13 15.24
C ASP A 101 4.84 -9.65 14.52
N VAL A 102 3.65 -9.39 15.08
CA VAL A 102 2.37 -9.91 14.57
C VAL A 102 1.32 -8.81 14.62
N TYR A 103 0.68 -8.56 13.48
CA TYR A 103 -0.50 -7.73 13.38
C TYR A 103 -1.77 -8.59 13.57
N PRO A 104 -2.80 -8.06 14.25
CA PRO A 104 -4.05 -8.77 14.52
C PRO A 104 -4.81 -9.08 13.24
#